data_AF-A0A6C0BBP1-F1
#
_entry.id   AF-A0A6C0BBP1-F1
#
_cell.length_a   1.000
_cell.length_b   1.000
_cell.length_c   1.000
_cell.angle_alpha   90.00
_cell.angle_beta   90.00
_cell.angle_gamma   90.00
#
_symmetry.space_group_name_H-M   'P 1'
#
loop_
_entity.id
_entity.type
_entity.pdbx_description
1 polymer ?
#
loop_
_entity_poly.entity_id
_entity_poly.type
_entity_poly.pdbx_seq_one_letter_code
_entity_poly.pdbx_strand_id
1 'polypeptide(L)'
;MFSLADTSIPIGGAGAVKKELVGYEEISRGEWMDLEIKSYIRYEKPDGTMTKGGFIYAKSIERNTFSLRSDLYDSSSSAWVVHLDKINKLWKKNGKPEQQNSDILGRMIKQLHSRLSVLESGPNLDETVSEKLNADITQLKIDVTNIQHDIKEIYVYLENLNKYISGN
;
A
#
# COMPACT_ATOMS: atom_id res chain seq x y z
N MET A 1 23.18 -29.14 45.40
CA MET A 1 24.09 -28.16 44.77
C MET A 1 23.89 -28.24 43.27
N PHE A 2 23.92 -27.08 42.62
CA PHE A 2 23.11 -26.70 41.46
C PHE A 2 23.40 -27.48 40.17
N SER A 3 22.31 -27.92 39.52
CA SER A 3 22.28 -28.38 38.14
C SER A 3 22.36 -27.16 37.22
N LEU A 4 23.35 -27.11 36.34
CA LEU A 4 23.48 -26.10 35.29
C LEU A 4 22.43 -26.40 34.22
N ALA A 5 21.32 -25.66 34.28
CA ALA A 5 20.33 -25.66 33.21
C ALA A 5 20.97 -25.06 31.96
N ASP A 6 21.01 -25.87 30.91
CA ASP A 6 21.26 -25.49 29.54
C ASP A 6 20.18 -24.50 29.08
N THR A 7 20.45 -23.20 29.22
CA THR A 7 19.69 -22.15 28.56
C THR A 7 20.16 -22.04 27.11
N SER A 8 19.80 -23.06 26.33
CA SER A 8 19.68 -22.95 24.89
C SER A 8 18.56 -21.96 24.59
N ILE A 9 18.93 -20.68 24.43
CA ILE A 9 18.06 -19.67 23.84
C ILE A 9 17.74 -20.17 22.43
N PRO A 10 16.46 -20.38 22.06
CA PRO A 10 16.14 -20.62 20.67
C PRO A 10 16.43 -19.30 19.94
N ILE A 11 17.56 -19.27 19.23
CA ILE A 11 17.80 -18.30 18.16
C ILE A 11 16.81 -18.68 17.06
N GLY A 12 15.54 -18.27 17.25
CA GLY A 12 14.51 -18.32 16.24
C GLY A 12 14.99 -17.47 15.07
N GLY A 13 15.27 -18.13 13.96
CA GLY A 13 15.90 -17.55 12.80
C GLY A 13 15.22 -16.25 12.38
N ALA A 14 15.93 -15.14 12.55
CA ALA A 14 15.67 -13.92 11.83
C ALA A 14 15.95 -14.20 10.35
N GLY A 15 14.98 -14.81 9.67
CA GLY A 15 14.97 -14.91 8.22
C GLY A 15 15.12 -13.49 7.68
N ALA A 16 16.11 -13.29 6.81
CA ALA A 16 16.37 -12.00 6.19
C ALA A 16 15.04 -11.39 5.73
N VAL A 17 14.64 -10.28 6.36
CA VAL A 17 13.40 -9.59 6.00
C VAL A 17 13.55 -9.22 4.52
N LYS A 18 12.75 -9.85 3.66
CA LYS A 18 12.74 -9.53 2.23
C LYS A 18 12.56 -8.02 2.13
N LYS A 19 13.44 -7.32 1.42
CA LYS A 19 13.42 -5.84 1.29
C LYS A 19 12.03 -5.28 0.91
N GLU A 20 11.24 -6.11 0.24
CA GLU A 20 9.86 -5.82 -0.19
C GLU A 20 8.81 -5.79 0.93
N LEU A 21 9.13 -6.33 2.12
CA LEU A 21 8.25 -6.42 3.29
C LEU A 21 8.63 -5.43 4.40
N VAL A 22 9.57 -4.52 4.14
CA VAL A 22 9.88 -3.43 5.09
C VAL A 22 8.63 -2.57 5.29
N GLY A 23 8.20 -2.43 6.54
CA GLY A 23 6.97 -1.71 6.89
C GLY A 23 5.68 -2.53 6.69
N TYR A 24 5.79 -3.85 6.57
CA TYR A 24 4.65 -4.76 6.55
C TYR A 24 4.63 -5.68 7.78
N GLU A 25 3.44 -6.03 8.24
CA GLU A 25 3.19 -6.98 9.32
C GLU A 25 2.48 -8.21 8.79
N GLU A 26 2.95 -9.39 9.20
CA GLU A 26 2.33 -10.68 8.82
C GLU A 26 1.02 -10.82 9.58
N ILE A 27 -0.06 -11.09 8.86
CA ILE A 27 -1.41 -11.21 9.43
C ILE A 27 -1.74 -12.68 9.58
N SER A 28 -2.24 -13.07 10.75
CA SER A 28 -2.63 -14.45 11.02
C SER A 28 -3.80 -14.85 10.14
N ARG A 29 -3.83 -16.11 9.69
CA ARG A 29 -4.86 -16.61 8.76
C ARG A 29 -6.30 -16.34 9.22
N GLY A 30 -6.56 -16.42 10.53
CA GLY A 30 -7.88 -16.16 11.11
C GLY A 30 -8.32 -14.70 11.01
N GLU A 31 -7.37 -13.77 10.93
CA GLU A 31 -7.62 -12.31 10.94
C GLU A 31 -7.71 -11.73 9.52
N TRP A 32 -7.52 -12.55 8.48
CA TRP A 32 -7.52 -12.06 7.10
C TRP A 32 -8.84 -11.38 6.76
N MET A 33 -9.97 -11.98 7.12
CA MET A 33 -11.28 -11.43 6.79
C MET A 33 -11.64 -10.17 7.58
N ASP A 34 -10.94 -9.93 8.69
CA ASP A 34 -11.11 -8.75 9.54
C ASP A 34 -10.35 -7.54 8.99
N LEU A 35 -9.45 -7.73 8.02
CA LEU A 35 -8.68 -6.65 7.41
C LEU A 35 -9.58 -5.60 6.76
N GLU A 36 -9.44 -4.34 7.17
CA GLU A 36 -10.25 -3.24 6.64
C GLU A 36 -10.14 -3.12 5.10
N ILE A 37 -11.28 -2.81 4.47
CA ILE A 37 -11.29 -2.32 3.09
C ILE A 37 -10.38 -1.09 3.04
N LYS A 38 -9.68 -0.91 1.91
CA LYS A 38 -8.61 0.06 1.68
C LYS A 38 -7.25 -0.30 2.29
N SER A 39 -7.12 -1.44 3.00
CA SER A 39 -5.79 -1.91 3.43
C SER A 39 -4.96 -2.35 2.22
N TYR A 40 -3.70 -1.90 2.15
CA TYR A 40 -2.74 -2.42 1.18
C TYR A 40 -2.10 -3.69 1.72
N ILE A 41 -2.20 -4.78 0.95
CA ILE A 41 -1.64 -6.07 1.33
C ILE A 41 -0.62 -6.57 0.31
N ARG A 42 0.30 -7.40 0.79
CA ARG A 42 1.17 -8.28 -0.02
C ARG A 42 0.88 -9.72 0.38
N TYR A 43 1.15 -10.65 -0.52
CA TYR A 43 0.90 -12.06 -0.23
C TYR A 43 1.85 -12.98 -0.98
N GLU A 44 2.06 -14.15 -0.41
CA GLU A 44 2.89 -15.22 -0.95
C GLU A 44 1.99 -16.35 -1.45
N LYS A 45 2.26 -16.83 -2.66
CA LYS A 45 1.56 -17.99 -3.23
C LYS A 45 2.11 -19.30 -2.63
N PRO A 46 1.44 -20.45 -2.83
CA PRO A 46 1.90 -21.75 -2.32
C PRO A 46 3.27 -22.17 -2.90
N ASP A 47 3.65 -21.64 -4.06
CA ASP A 47 4.95 -21.84 -4.69
C ASP A 47 6.08 -20.98 -4.07
N GLY A 48 5.79 -20.19 -3.03
CA GLY A 48 6.73 -19.27 -2.38
C GLY A 48 6.92 -17.94 -3.09
N THR A 49 6.22 -17.71 -4.22
CA THR A 49 6.34 -16.48 -5.00
C THR A 49 5.64 -15.32 -4.29
N MET A 50 6.39 -14.25 -4.06
CA MET A 50 5.87 -12.99 -3.55
C MET A 50 5.13 -12.21 -4.64
N THR A 51 3.92 -11.76 -4.34
CA THR A 51 3.15 -10.88 -5.21
C THR A 51 3.20 -9.45 -4.68
N LYS A 52 3.34 -8.47 -5.59
CA LYS A 52 3.35 -7.03 -5.25
C LYS A 52 2.10 -6.58 -4.49
N GLY A 53 1.00 -7.32 -4.65
CA GLY A 53 -0.23 -7.11 -3.91
C GLY A 53 -1.01 -5.88 -4.37
N GLY A 54 -1.92 -5.40 -3.53
CA GLY A 54 -2.84 -4.32 -3.87
C GLY A 54 -3.71 -3.93 -2.69
N PHE A 55 -4.56 -2.93 -2.91
CA PHE A 55 -5.56 -2.49 -1.95
C PHE A 55 -6.79 -3.36 -1.99
N ILE A 56 -7.29 -3.77 -0.83
CA ILE A 56 -8.57 -4.48 -0.70
C ILE A 56 -9.70 -3.51 -1.03
N TYR A 57 -10.43 -3.72 -2.13
CA TYR A 57 -11.60 -2.90 -2.46
C TYR A 57 -12.92 -3.62 -2.16
N ALA A 58 -12.92 -4.96 -2.17
CA ALA A 58 -14.06 -5.77 -1.78
C ALA A 58 -13.61 -7.11 -1.19
N LYS A 59 -14.45 -7.68 -0.32
CA LYS A 59 -14.22 -8.97 0.34
C LYS A 59 -15.48 -9.83 0.19
N SER A 60 -15.31 -11.13 0.00
CA SER A 60 -16.43 -12.09 -0.01
C SER A 60 -16.13 -13.23 0.95
N ILE A 61 -16.91 -13.31 2.03
CA ILE A 61 -16.81 -14.38 3.03
C ILE A 61 -17.20 -15.72 2.40
N GLU A 62 -18.33 -15.75 1.69
CA GLU A 62 -18.85 -16.96 1.05
C GLU A 62 -17.86 -17.56 0.03
N ARG A 63 -17.17 -16.71 -0.73
CA ARG A 63 -16.23 -17.14 -1.77
C ARG A 63 -14.79 -17.24 -1.28
N ASN A 64 -14.53 -16.86 -0.03
CA ASN A 64 -13.21 -16.74 0.56
C ASN A 64 -12.21 -15.97 -0.33
N THR A 65 -12.62 -14.78 -0.81
CA THR A 65 -11.83 -13.97 -1.73
C THR A 65 -11.65 -12.53 -1.29
N PHE A 66 -10.51 -11.97 -1.69
CA PHE A 66 -10.33 -10.53 -1.82
C PHE A 66 -10.38 -10.11 -3.26
N SER A 67 -11.00 -8.96 -3.49
CA SER A 67 -10.85 -8.25 -4.75
C SER A 67 -9.91 -7.08 -4.49
N LEU A 68 -8.81 -7.04 -5.25
CA LEU A 68 -7.72 -6.10 -5.10
C LEU A 68 -7.67 -5.13 -6.29
N ARG A 69 -7.18 -3.93 -6.03
CA ARG A 69 -6.80 -2.94 -7.04
C ARG A 69 -5.38 -2.44 -6.78
N SER A 70 -4.69 -2.03 -7.85
CA SER A 70 -3.40 -1.35 -7.72
C SER A 70 -3.55 0.05 -7.13
N ASP A 71 -4.70 0.69 -7.40
CA ASP A 71 -5.07 2.02 -6.91
C ASP A 71 -6.56 2.04 -6.53
N LEU A 72 -6.90 2.54 -5.34
CA LEU A 72 -8.29 2.60 -4.86
C LEU A 72 -9.12 3.67 -5.57
N TYR A 73 -8.48 4.72 -6.08
CA TYR A 73 -9.14 5.95 -6.51
C TYR A 73 -9.20 6.07 -8.03
N ASP A 74 -8.34 5.33 -8.74
CA ASP A 74 -8.48 5.15 -10.17
C ASP A 74 -9.49 4.04 -10.48
N SER A 75 -10.68 4.41 -10.94
CA SER A 75 -11.71 3.45 -11.36
C SER A 75 -11.28 2.58 -12.54
N SER A 76 -10.33 3.05 -13.36
CA SER A 76 -9.76 2.32 -14.49
C SER A 76 -8.63 1.36 -14.09
N SER A 77 -8.19 1.42 -12.83
CA SER A 77 -7.17 0.49 -12.33
C SER A 77 -7.62 -0.96 -12.45
N SER A 78 -6.68 -1.81 -12.85
CA SER A 78 -6.89 -3.24 -12.98
C SER A 78 -7.33 -3.83 -11.64
N ALA A 79 -8.54 -4.40 -11.61
CA ALA A 79 -9.04 -5.16 -10.49
C ALA A 79 -8.77 -6.65 -10.72
N TRP A 80 -8.32 -7.36 -9.69
CA TRP A 80 -8.17 -8.81 -9.74
C TRP A 80 -8.64 -9.47 -8.45
N VAL A 81 -9.05 -10.73 -8.58
CA VAL A 81 -9.56 -11.52 -7.46
C VAL A 81 -8.47 -12.47 -6.98
N VAL A 82 -8.28 -12.52 -5.67
CA VAL A 82 -7.38 -13.44 -4.99
C VAL A 82 -8.20 -14.35 -4.10
N HIS A 83 -8.09 -15.66 -4.34
CA HIS A 83 -8.66 -16.68 -3.47
C HIS A 83 -7.72 -16.90 -2.29
N LEU A 84 -8.23 -16.72 -1.07
CA LEU A 84 -7.42 -16.80 0.15
C LEU A 84 -6.86 -18.21 0.36
N ASP A 85 -7.57 -19.25 -0.09
CA ASP A 85 -7.11 -20.64 -0.11
C ASP A 85 -5.83 -20.86 -0.91
N LYS A 86 -5.56 -19.97 -1.88
CA LYS A 86 -4.37 -20.01 -2.75
C LYS A 86 -3.29 -19.03 -2.29
N ILE A 87 -3.29 -18.66 -1.01
CA ILE A 87 -2.27 -17.83 -0.39
C ILE A 87 -1.65 -18.63 0.75
N ASN A 88 -0.32 -18.60 0.85
CA ASN A 88 0.43 -19.17 1.96
C ASN A 88 0.49 -18.18 3.12
N LYS A 89 0.97 -16.96 2.83
CA LYS A 89 1.18 -15.89 3.80
C LYS A 89 0.64 -14.56 3.28
N LEU A 90 0.22 -13.71 4.21
CA LEU A 90 -0.32 -12.38 3.91
C LEU A 90 0.30 -11.37 4.85
N TRP A 91 0.69 -10.22 4.31
CA TRP A 91 1.18 -9.10 5.08
C TRP A 91 0.39 -7.83 4.76
N LYS A 92 0.09 -7.04 5.79
CA LYS A 92 -0.53 -5.72 5.67
C LYS A 92 0.53 -4.65 5.84
N LYS A 93 0.45 -3.57 5.06
CA LYS A 93 1.35 -2.43 5.25
C LYS A 93 0.99 -1.69 6.55
N ASN A 94 1.96 -1.52 7.44
CA ASN A 94 1.82 -0.75 8.66
C ASN A 94 1.90 0.74 8.32
N GLY A 95 0.76 1.41 8.48
CA GLY A 95 0.61 2.84 8.30
C GLY A 95 -0.85 3.22 8.39
N LYS A 96 -1.16 4.18 9.27
CA LYS A 96 -2.41 4.95 9.13
C LYS A 96 -2.37 5.67 7.77
N PRO A 97 -3.51 5.98 7.14
CA PRO A 97 -3.55 6.72 5.87
C PRO A 97 -2.64 7.97 5.85
N GLU A 98 -2.42 8.61 7.00
CA GLU A 98 -1.46 9.73 7.16
C GLU A 98 0.00 9.43 6.77
N GLN A 99 0.46 8.18 6.86
CA GLN A 99 1.80 7.76 6.43
C GLN A 99 1.86 7.41 4.94
N GLN A 100 0.70 7.26 4.28
CA GLN A 100 0.62 7.20 2.82
C GLN A 100 0.92 8.58 2.20
N ASN A 101 0.69 9.67 2.92
CA ASN A 101 0.95 11.04 2.44
C ASN A 101 2.45 11.31 2.23
N SER A 102 3.32 10.84 3.11
CA SER A 102 4.78 10.96 2.90
C SER A 102 5.27 10.12 1.72
N ASP A 103 4.62 8.98 1.48
CA ASP A 103 4.95 8.11 0.35
C ASP A 103 4.44 8.69 -0.99
N ILE A 104 3.26 9.32 -1.00
CA ILE A 104 2.72 10.03 -2.16
C ILE A 104 3.60 11.24 -2.47
N LEU A 105 3.89 12.08 -1.49
CA LEU A 105 4.81 13.22 -1.65
C LEU A 105 6.20 12.76 -2.10
N GLY A 106 6.70 11.64 -1.56
CA GLY A 106 7.98 11.04 -1.97
C GLY A 106 7.97 10.54 -3.43
N ARG A 107 6.85 10.02 -3.92
CA ARG A 107 6.67 9.66 -5.34
C ARG A 107 6.58 10.90 -6.23
N MET A 108 5.81 11.91 -5.83
CA MET A 108 5.70 13.18 -6.55
C MET A 108 7.07 13.87 -6.68
N ILE A 109 7.86 13.91 -5.60
CA ILE A 109 9.22 14.47 -5.61
C ILE A 109 10.11 13.72 -6.60
N LYS A 110 10.05 12.38 -6.63
CA LYS A 110 10.83 11.57 -7.59
C LYS A 110 10.40 11.81 -9.04
N GLN A 111 9.10 11.91 -9.30
CA GLN A 111 8.58 12.21 -10.65
C GLN A 111 8.91 13.62 -11.11
N LEU A 112 8.86 14.61 -10.21
CA LEU A 112 9.31 15.97 -10.51
C LEU A 112 10.81 16.00 -10.80
N HIS A 113 11.62 15.25 -10.04
CA HIS A 113 13.06 15.12 -10.29
C HIS A 113 13.36 14.49 -11.66
N SER A 114 12.63 13.45 -12.06
CA SER A 114 12.80 12.85 -13.38
C SER A 114 12.39 13.80 -14.50
N ARG A 115 11.34 14.61 -14.31
CA ARG A 115 10.94 15.65 -15.27
C ARG A 115 11.96 16.78 -15.38
N LEU A 116 12.55 17.21 -14.27
CA LEU A 116 13.61 18.23 -14.24
C LEU A 116 14.82 17.74 -15.04
N SER A 117 15.26 16.50 -14.78
CA SER A 117 16.39 15.89 -15.48
C SER A 117 16.15 15.72 -16.99
N VAL A 118 14.91 15.45 -17.42
CA VAL A 118 14.55 15.36 -18.84
C VAL A 118 14.52 16.73 -19.51
N LEU A 119 13.99 17.75 -18.85
CA LEU A 119 13.97 19.13 -19.36
C LEU A 119 15.38 19.74 -19.46
N GLU A 120 16.26 19.41 -18.51
CA GLU A 120 17.68 19.82 -18.53
C GLU A 120 18.47 19.16 -19.67
N SER A 121 17.99 18.05 -20.23
CA SER A 121 18.68 17.30 -21.29
C SER A 121 18.46 17.80 -22.73
N GLY A 122 17.68 18.87 -22.93
CA GLY A 122 17.49 19.54 -24.23
C GLY A 122 16.50 18.84 -25.19
N PRO A 123 16.02 19.53 -26.25
CA PRO A 123 14.81 19.15 -26.98
C PRO A 123 15.12 18.12 -28.08
N ASN A 124 15.18 16.84 -27.70
CA ASN A 124 14.81 15.76 -28.62
C ASN A 124 13.55 15.10 -28.05
N LEU A 125 12.40 15.70 -28.39
CA LEU A 125 11.08 15.13 -28.14
C LEU A 125 10.87 13.95 -29.10
N ASP A 126 11.50 12.83 -28.79
CA ASP A 126 11.12 11.51 -29.30
C ASP A 126 9.72 11.15 -28.74
N GLU A 127 8.93 10.42 -29.52
CA GLU A 127 7.62 9.84 -29.16
C GLU A 127 7.65 9.18 -27.77
N THR A 128 8.75 8.51 -27.44
CA THR A 128 9.03 7.88 -26.13
C THR A 128 9.05 8.87 -24.97
N VAL A 129 9.55 10.09 -25.19
CA VAL A 129 9.59 11.16 -24.17
C VAL A 129 8.19 11.71 -23.95
N SER A 130 7.40 11.86 -25.02
CA SER A 130 6.00 12.30 -24.95
C SER A 130 5.13 11.29 -24.20
N GLU A 131 5.32 9.99 -24.46
CA GLU A 131 4.62 8.91 -23.74
C GLU A 131 4.95 8.90 -22.25
N LYS A 132 6.24 9.02 -21.89
CA LYS A 132 6.67 9.08 -20.49
C LYS A 132 6.11 10.31 -19.78
N LEU A 133 6.11 11.46 -20.45
CA LEU A 133 5.56 12.70 -19.91
C LEU A 133 4.04 12.57 -19.69
N ASN A 134 3.32 11.93 -20.61
CA ASN A 134 1.89 11.69 -20.48
C ASN A 134 1.56 10.69 -19.36
N ALA A 135 2.37 9.64 -19.18
CA ALA A 135 2.24 8.71 -18.07
C ALA A 135 2.46 9.43 -16.72
N ASP A 136 3.49 10.27 -16.62
CA ASP A 136 3.77 11.06 -15.43
C ASP A 136 2.67 12.10 -15.16
N ILE A 137 2.12 12.77 -16.19
CA ILE A 137 0.98 13.69 -16.06
C ILE A 137 -0.26 12.94 -15.56
N THR A 138 -0.50 11.73 -16.07
CA THR A 138 -1.63 10.89 -15.65
C THR A 138 -1.49 10.51 -14.19
N GLN A 139 -0.30 10.09 -13.77
CA GLN A 139 -0.04 9.76 -12.36
C GLN A 139 -0.18 10.98 -11.45
N LEU A 140 0.32 12.15 -11.86
CA LEU A 140 0.17 13.39 -11.10
C LEU A 140 -1.30 13.80 -10.93
N LYS A 141 -2.14 13.57 -11.94
CA LYS A 141 -3.59 13.83 -11.84
C LYS A 141 -4.25 12.91 -10.82
N ILE A 142 -3.86 11.64 -10.79
CA ILE A 142 -4.33 10.68 -9.79
C ILE A 142 -3.90 11.14 -8.39
N ASP A 143 -2.64 11.48 -8.22
CA ASP A 143 -2.10 11.91 -6.93
C ASP A 143 -2.79 13.20 -6.43
N VAL A 144 -3.05 14.18 -7.31
CA VAL A 144 -3.80 15.40 -6.95
C VAL A 144 -5.23 15.08 -6.53
N THR A 145 -5.89 14.13 -7.21
CA THR A 145 -7.25 13.71 -6.86
C THR A 145 -7.29 13.06 -5.47
N ASN A 146 -6.28 12.26 -5.14
CA ASN A 146 -6.14 11.63 -3.82
C ASN A 146 -5.96 12.69 -2.73
N ILE A 147 -5.05 13.66 -2.95
CA ILE A 147 -4.84 14.76 -2.01
C ILE A 147 -6.13 15.57 -1.79
N GLN A 148 -6.88 15.85 -2.84
CA GLN A 148 -8.16 16.57 -2.72
C GLN A 148 -9.19 15.78 -1.91
N HIS A 149 -9.21 14.45 -2.05
CA HIS A 149 -10.07 13.58 -1.25
C HIS A 149 -9.67 13.61 0.23
N ASP A 150 -8.38 13.47 0.51
CA ASP A 150 -7.88 13.45 1.89
C ASP A 150 -8.15 14.79 2.60
N ILE A 151 -7.97 15.91 1.89
CA ILE A 151 -8.35 17.24 2.40
C ILE A 151 -9.83 17.28 2.78
N LYS A 152 -10.71 16.68 1.96
CA LYS A 152 -12.15 16.63 2.25
C LYS A 152 -12.46 15.79 3.48
N GLU A 153 -11.81 14.64 3.67
CA GLU A 153 -11.97 13.82 4.87
C GLU A 153 -11.48 14.56 6.13
N ILE A 154 -10.37 15.29 6.04
CA ILE A 154 -9.88 16.14 7.14
C ILE A 154 -10.90 17.20 7.50
N TYR A 155 -11.51 17.88 6.51
CA TYR A 155 -12.56 18.86 6.78
C TYR A 155 -13.76 18.26 7.51
N VAL A 156 -14.22 17.07 7.09
CA VAL A 156 -15.32 16.35 7.76
C VAL A 156 -14.94 16.01 9.21
N TYR A 157 -13.71 15.55 9.45
CA TYR A 157 -13.23 15.25 10.79
C TYR A 157 -13.17 16.49 11.68
N LEU A 158 -12.66 17.61 11.15
CA LEU A 158 -12.61 18.90 11.84
C LEU A 158 -14.01 19.43 12.17
N GLU A 159 -14.96 19.30 11.25
CA GLU A 159 -16.37 19.68 11.52
C GLU A 159 -16.98 18.86 12.65
N ASN A 160 -16.74 17.55 12.66
CA ASN A 160 -17.25 16.67 13.71
C ASN A 160 -16.61 16.96 15.07
N LEU A 161 -15.30 17.22 15.10
CA LEU A 161 -14.61 17.68 16.30
C LEU A 161 -15.18 19.01 16.80
N ASN A 162 -15.43 19.95 15.88
CA ASN A 162 -15.98 21.25 16.24
C ASN A 162 -17.39 21.13 16.84
N LYS A 163 -18.24 20.26 16.29
CA LYS A 163 -19.57 19.96 16.86
C LYS A 163 -19.45 19.38 18.27
N TYR A 164 -18.58 18.39 18.46
CA TYR A 164 -18.33 17.77 19.75
C TYR A 164 -17.84 18.78 20.82
N ILE A 165 -16.94 19.69 20.44
CA ILE A 165 -16.42 20.73 21.33
C ILE A 165 -17.46 21.82 21.62
N SER A 166 -18.32 22.14 20.65
CA SER A 166 -19.32 23.20 20.76
C SER A 166 -20.59 22.78 21.52
N GLY A 167 -20.70 21.53 21.94
CA GLY A 167 -21.80 21.05 22.79
C GLY A 167 -23.16 20.89 22.07
N ASN A 168 -23.16 20.61 20.76
CA ASN A 168 -24.34 20.17 20.00
C ASN A 168 -24.23 18.68 19.66
#